data_AF-A0AAV6YG75-F1
#
_entry.id   AF-A0AAV6YG75-F1
#
_cell.length_a   1.000
_cell.length_b   1.000
_cell.length_c   1.000
_cell.angle_alpha   90.00
_cell.angle_beta   90.00
_cell.angle_gamma   90.00
#
_symmetry.space_group_name_H-M   'P 1'
#
loop_
_entity.id
_entity.type
_entity.pdbx_description
1 polymer ?
#
loop_
_entity_poly.entity_id
_entity_poly.type
_entity_poly.pdbx_seq_one_letter_code
_entity_poly.pdbx_strand_id
1 'polypeptide(L)'
;SPLDLDGEIFESVKPGLSAFAEHPEKCAESIRTLLQLAQGSIPPTQWKKTPLVLKATAGLRLLPEHQAEALLSEVRKVFRLSPFLVSEDSVSILDGTDE
;
A
#
# COMPACT_ATOMS: atom_id res chain seq x y z
N SER A 1 11.14 27.24 4.25
CA SER A 1 11.61 26.81 2.91
C SER A 1 10.64 25.78 2.39
N PRO A 2 10.32 25.76 1.08
CA PRO A 2 9.50 24.69 0.53
C PRO A 2 10.24 23.38 0.80
N LEU A 3 9.51 22.33 1.19
CA LEU A 3 10.07 21.00 1.34
C LEU A 3 10.58 20.57 -0.04
N ASP A 4 11.88 20.72 -0.27
CA ASP A 4 12.55 20.13 -1.41
C ASP A 4 12.51 18.62 -1.14
N LEU A 5 11.62 17.91 -1.82
CA LEU A 5 11.51 16.46 -1.71
C LEU A 5 12.74 15.88 -2.40
N ASP A 6 13.78 15.59 -1.63
CA ASP A 6 14.98 14.89 -2.10
C ASP A 6 14.58 13.52 -2.68
N GLY A 7 14.37 13.47 -4.01
CA GLY A 7 14.20 12.25 -4.80
C GLY A 7 12.87 11.51 -4.59
N GLU A 8 11.96 11.66 -5.54
CA GLU A 8 10.79 10.77 -5.67
C GLU A 8 11.14 9.56 -6.54
N ILE A 9 10.76 8.35 -6.08
CA ILE A 9 10.85 7.11 -6.87
C ILE A 9 9.43 6.66 -7.17
N PHE A 10 9.11 6.49 -8.45
CA PHE A 10 7.80 6.05 -8.91
C PHE A 10 7.89 4.67 -9.56
N GLU A 11 7.32 3.68 -8.91
CA GLU A 11 7.28 2.29 -9.37
C GLU A 11 5.86 1.73 -9.27
N SER A 12 5.50 0.85 -10.21
CA SER A 12 4.16 0.26 -10.26
C SER A 12 4.20 -1.22 -10.64
N VAL A 13 3.29 -1.99 -10.06
CA VAL A 13 3.09 -3.42 -10.37
C VAL A 13 1.72 -3.62 -11.01
N LYS A 14 1.62 -4.60 -11.90
CA LYS A 14 0.37 -5.02 -12.55
C LYS A 14 0.16 -6.52 -12.33
N PRO A 15 -1.11 -6.99 -12.19
CA PRO A 15 -2.33 -6.20 -12.19
C PRO A 15 -2.56 -5.44 -10.87
N GLY A 16 -3.51 -4.50 -10.85
CA GLY A 16 -3.90 -3.80 -9.63
C GLY A 16 -4.65 -4.69 -8.63
N LEU A 17 -4.84 -4.20 -7.40
CA LEU A 17 -5.43 -4.98 -6.30
C LEU A 17 -6.81 -5.61 -6.64
N SER A 18 -7.66 -4.91 -7.38
CA SER A 18 -9.00 -5.40 -7.73
C SER A 18 -9.00 -6.66 -8.60
N ALA A 19 -7.91 -6.94 -9.33
CA ALA A 19 -7.78 -8.16 -10.11
C ALA A 19 -7.66 -9.43 -9.24
N PHE A 20 -7.41 -9.26 -7.94
CA PHE A 20 -7.27 -10.35 -6.97
C PHE A 20 -8.52 -10.54 -6.11
N ALA A 21 -9.66 -9.92 -6.46
CA ALA A 21 -10.88 -9.96 -5.64
C ALA A 21 -11.35 -11.37 -5.25
N GLU A 22 -11.21 -12.34 -6.16
CA GLU A 22 -11.56 -13.75 -5.93
C GLU A 22 -10.46 -14.55 -5.18
N HIS A 23 -9.24 -14.01 -5.14
CA HIS A 23 -8.06 -14.64 -4.53
C HIS A 23 -7.19 -13.61 -3.78
N PRO A 24 -7.69 -13.01 -2.69
CA PRO A 24 -7.03 -11.88 -2.02
C PRO A 24 -5.60 -12.17 -1.58
N GLU A 25 -5.30 -13.42 -1.21
CA GLU A 25 -3.97 -13.85 -0.78
C GLU A 25 -2.87 -13.59 -1.83
N LYS A 26 -3.24 -13.57 -3.11
CA LYS A 26 -2.31 -13.33 -4.22
C LYS A 26 -1.85 -11.87 -4.30
N CYS A 27 -2.65 -10.93 -3.78
CA CYS A 27 -2.27 -9.52 -3.81
C CYS A 27 -1.07 -9.21 -2.90
N ALA A 28 -0.83 -10.05 -1.89
CA ALA A 28 0.25 -9.87 -0.93
C ALA A 28 1.64 -9.86 -1.59
N GLU A 29 1.84 -10.66 -2.65
CA GLU A 29 3.09 -10.68 -3.40
C GLU A 29 3.34 -9.34 -4.10
N SER A 30 2.33 -8.78 -4.76
CA SER A 30 2.43 -7.48 -5.44
C SER A 30 2.83 -6.36 -4.47
N ILE A 31 2.28 -6.36 -3.25
CA ILE A 31 2.66 -5.39 -2.22
C ILE A 31 4.08 -5.63 -1.71
N ARG A 32 4.50 -6.88 -1.50
CA ARG A 32 5.86 -7.19 -1.05
C ARG A 32 6.91 -6.71 -2.06
N THR A 33 6.66 -6.85 -3.36
CA THR A 33 7.57 -6.34 -4.40
C THR A 33 7.79 -4.83 -4.27
N LEU A 34 6.72 -4.06 -4.09
CA LEU A 34 6.83 -2.60 -3.88
C LEU A 34 7.59 -2.25 -2.59
N LEU A 35 7.34 -2.99 -1.50
CA LEU A 35 8.04 -2.76 -0.23
C LEU A 35 9.53 -3.09 -0.30
N GLN A 36 9.93 -4.06 -1.12
CA GLN A 36 11.35 -4.38 -1.35
C GLN A 36 12.05 -3.24 -2.10
N LEU A 37 11.40 -2.64 -3.10
CA LEU A 37 11.93 -1.47 -3.81
C LEU A 37 12.10 -0.28 -2.86
N ALA A 38 11.11 -0.03 -2.00
CA ALA A 38 11.18 1.02 -0.99
C ALA A 38 12.33 0.77 0.01
N GLN A 39 12.52 -0.47 0.48
CA GLN A 39 13.62 -0.83 1.38
C GLN A 39 15.00 -0.66 0.73
N GLY A 40 15.13 -0.92 -0.57
CA GLY A 40 16.38 -0.67 -1.31
C GLY A 40 16.72 0.81 -1.46
N SER A 41 15.72 1.68 -1.37
CA SER A 41 15.87 3.12 -1.59
C SER A 41 16.02 3.94 -0.30
N ILE A 42 15.50 3.43 0.82
CA ILE A 42 15.51 4.13 2.11
C ILE A 42 16.58 3.51 3.01
N PRO A 43 17.46 4.31 3.65
CA PRO A 43 18.43 3.77 4.61
C PRO A 43 17.76 2.98 5.75
N PRO A 44 18.31 1.83 6.17
CA PRO A 44 17.70 1.01 7.23
C PRO A 44 17.44 1.73 8.56
N THR A 45 18.25 2.75 8.86
CA THR A 45 18.10 3.59 10.07
C THR A 45 16.83 4.45 10.05
N GLN A 46 16.24 4.66 8.87
CA GLN A 46 15.03 5.45 8.67
C GLN A 46 13.76 4.61 8.58
N TRP A 47 13.83 3.30 8.32
CA TRP A 47 12.65 2.45 8.07
C TRP A 47 11.56 2.63 9.13
N LYS A 48 11.90 2.52 10.42
CA LYS A 48 10.93 2.65 11.53
C LYS A 48 10.31 4.04 11.70
N LYS A 49 10.83 5.05 10.99
CA LYS A 49 10.35 6.44 11.00
C LYS A 49 9.64 6.82 9.71
N THR A 50 9.76 6.01 8.67
CA THR A 50 9.11 6.26 7.37
C THR A 50 7.67 5.77 7.42
N PRO A 51 6.67 6.66 7.32
CA PRO A 51 5.26 6.26 7.25
C PRO A 51 4.99 5.47 5.98
N LEU A 52 4.32 4.34 6.14
CA LEU A 52 3.83 3.53 5.03
C LEU A 52 2.31 3.69 4.90
N VAL A 53 1.85 4.09 3.73
CA VAL A 53 0.44 4.36 3.44
C VAL A 53 0.05 3.73 2.11
N LEU A 54 -1.10 3.06 2.07
CA LEU A 54 -1.80 2.64 0.88
C LEU A 54 -3.18 3.27 0.85
N LYS A 55 -3.48 3.92 -0.27
CA LYS A 55 -4.75 4.55 -0.58
C LYS A 55 -5.35 3.88 -1.81
N ALA A 56 -6.39 3.08 -1.60
CA ALA A 56 -7.08 2.42 -2.70
C ALA A 56 -8.07 3.38 -3.38
N THR A 57 -8.09 3.38 -4.71
CA THR A 57 -8.95 4.26 -5.52
C THR A 57 -10.24 3.55 -5.95
N ALA A 58 -10.98 4.14 -6.89
CA ALA A 58 -12.25 3.67 -7.44
C ALA A 58 -12.35 2.14 -7.70
N GLY A 59 -11.26 1.52 -8.16
CA GLY A 59 -11.26 0.09 -8.49
C GLY A 59 -11.64 -0.83 -7.31
N LEU A 60 -11.28 -0.47 -6.08
CA LEU A 60 -11.69 -1.24 -4.89
C LEU A 60 -13.10 -0.84 -4.39
N ARG A 61 -13.50 0.42 -4.58
CA ARG A 61 -14.86 0.91 -4.21
C ARG A 61 -15.97 0.19 -4.98
N LEU A 62 -15.68 -0.30 -6.18
CA LEU A 62 -16.64 -0.99 -7.04
C LEU A 62 -16.81 -2.48 -6.70
N LEU A 63 -15.99 -3.03 -5.79
CA LEU A 63 -16.12 -4.41 -5.35
C LEU A 63 -17.20 -4.54 -4.26
N PRO A 64 -17.81 -5.72 -4.10
CA PRO A 64 -18.54 -6.05 -2.89
C PRO A 64 -17.68 -5.79 -1.63
N GLU A 65 -18.28 -5.19 -0.61
CA GLU A 65 -17.59 -4.75 0.62
C GLU A 65 -16.69 -5.85 1.22
N HIS A 66 -17.19 -7.08 1.29
CA HIS A 66 -16.43 -8.22 1.82
C HIS A 66 -15.18 -8.57 0.99
N GLN A 67 -15.20 -8.38 -0.32
CA GLN A 67 -14.04 -8.62 -1.19
C GLN A 67 -13.01 -7.50 -1.05
N ALA A 68 -13.48 -6.24 -1.00
CA ALA A 68 -12.61 -5.09 -0.76
C ALA A 68 -11.91 -5.23 0.60
N GLU A 69 -12.64 -5.54 1.67
CA GLU A 69 -12.08 -5.70 3.00
C GLU A 69 -11.15 -6.92 3.11
N ALA A 70 -11.43 -8.02 2.40
CA ALA A 70 -10.51 -9.15 2.33
C ALA A 70 -9.16 -8.75 1.70
N LEU A 71 -9.18 -7.98 0.61
CA LEU A 71 -7.96 -7.44 -0.02
C LEU A 71 -7.20 -6.51 0.93
N LEU A 72 -7.89 -5.54 1.55
CA LEU A 72 -7.27 -4.61 2.50
C LEU A 72 -6.69 -5.34 3.72
N SER A 73 -7.34 -6.40 4.19
CA SER A 73 -6.84 -7.24 5.28
C SER A 73 -5.51 -7.92 4.93
N GLU A 74 -5.37 -8.45 3.71
CA GLU A 74 -4.09 -9.01 3.23
C GLU A 74 -3.00 -7.93 3.13
N VAL A 75 -3.34 -6.73 2.63
CA VAL A 75 -2.42 -5.59 2.62
C VAL A 75 -1.98 -5.23 4.05
N ARG A 76 -2.91 -5.11 5.00
CA ARG A 76 -2.60 -4.79 6.41
C ARG A 76 -1.69 -5.84 7.05
N LYS A 77 -1.87 -7.14 6.71
CA LYS A 77 -0.96 -8.21 7.15
C LYS A 77 0.46 -7.98 6.63
N VAL A 78 0.62 -7.67 5.35
CA VAL A 78 1.93 -7.40 4.75
C VAL A 78 2.57 -6.15 5.36
N PHE A 79 1.79 -5.08 5.56
CA PHE A 79 2.24 -3.84 6.18
C PHE A 79 2.79 -4.08 7.59
N ARG A 80 2.06 -4.81 8.44
CA ARG A 80 2.51 -5.14 9.82
C ARG A 80 3.81 -5.94 9.88
N LEU A 81 4.12 -6.70 8.84
CA LEU A 81 5.37 -7.47 8.73
C LEU A 81 6.53 -6.65 8.14
N SER A 82 6.24 -5.45 7.61
CA SER A 82 7.26 -4.56 7.06
C SER A 82 8.01 -3.81 8.17
N PRO A 83 9.24 -3.33 7.91
CA PRO A 83 10.00 -2.55 8.89
C PRO A 83 9.56 -1.08 9.00
N PHE A 84 8.57 -0.67 8.20
CA PHE A 84 8.12 0.71 8.10
C PHE A 84 7.13 1.08 9.22
N LEU A 85 6.90 2.39 9.39
CA LEU A 85 5.93 2.89 10.35
C LEU A 85 4.50 2.70 9.82
N VAL A 86 3.70 1.91 10.52
CA VAL A 86 2.31 1.59 10.17
C VAL A 86 1.38 2.04 11.30
N SER A 87 0.27 2.68 10.94
CA SER A 87 -0.81 3.10 11.82
C SER A 87 -2.14 2.49 11.37
N GLU A 88 -3.22 2.68 12.13
CA GLU A 88 -4.55 2.18 11.77
C GLU A 88 -5.03 2.75 10.41
N ASP A 89 -4.70 3.99 10.10
CA ASP A 89 -5.12 4.67 8.86
C ASP A 89 -4.19 4.40 7.65
N SER A 90 -3.13 3.60 7.85
CA SER A 90 -2.14 3.28 6.82
C SER A 90 -2.73 2.54 5.63
N VAL A 91 -3.87 1.87 5.77
CA VAL A 91 -4.53 1.15 4.68
C VAL A 91 -6.00 1.56 4.64
N SER A 92 -6.36 2.37 3.65
CA SER A 92 -7.70 2.93 3.50
C SER A 92 -8.09 3.06 2.04
N ILE A 93 -9.39 3.13 1.80
CA ILE A 93 -9.96 3.50 0.50
C ILE A 93 -10.10 5.02 0.52
N LEU A 94 -9.72 5.70 -0.57
CA LEU A 94 -10.02 7.12 -0.73
C LEU A 94 -11.51 7.29 -0.93
N ASP A 95 -12.09 8.26 -0.24
CA ASP A 95 -13.48 8.64 -0.46
C ASP A 95 -13.52 9.42 -1.79
N GLY A 96 -14.61 9.30 -2.57
CA GLY A 96 -14.68 9.91 -3.91
C GLY A 96 -14.60 11.44 -3.94
N THR A 97 -14.61 12.09 -2.77
CA THR A 97 -14.43 13.53 -2.57
C THR A 97 -12.98 13.94 -2.33
N ASP A 98 -12.08 12.98 -2.06
CA ASP A 98 -10.65 13.20 -1.78
C ASP A 98 -9.75 12.75 -2.96
N GLU A 99 -10.33 12.51 -4.13
CA GLU A 99 -9.61 12.29 -5.41
C GLU A 99 -9.33 13.60 -6.15
#